data_AF-A0A343C1W4-F1
#
_entry.id   AF-A0A343C1W4-F1
#
_cell.length_a   1.000
_cell.length_b   1.000
_cell.length_c   1.000
_cell.angle_alpha   90.00
_cell.angle_beta   90.00
_cell.angle_gamma   90.00
#
_symmetry.space_group_name_H-M   'P 1'
#
loop_
_entity.id
_entity.type
_entity.pdbx_description
1 polymer ?
#
loop_
_entity_poly.entity_id
_entity_poly.type
_entity_poly.pdbx_seq_one_letter_code
_entity_poly.pdbx_strand_id
1 'polypeptide(L)'
;MINIISICIISFVSLLLISMSLFMLSLKFLLLDYTIFIEWELLNMNSSSIIMGMLFDWMSLMFMSFVLFISCMVIFYSEQYMSGDLNINRFIMLVLMFVFSMMLLIISPNLISILLGWDGLGLVSYCLVIYYQNIKSYNAGMMTALMNRIGDVMLLVAISWMLNYGSWNYIFYLDFMKMDMNMKIIGLLVMVAGMTKSAQIPFSSWLPAAMAAPTPVSALVHSSTLVTAGVYLLIRFNVILTENLSLFLLLISVLTMFMAGLGANFEFDLKKIIALSTLSQLGLMMSILSMGNYKLAFFHLLTHALFKALLFMCAGAIIHNLKDNQDIRFMGNLMVHMPLTCICMNISNLALCGMPFLAGFYSKDLILEIVCMDYLNILIFLLFFISTGLTVCYTFRLCYYSITGDFNFYSFHSLNDESWIMLKSMMFMLMMVIFMGSMLSWLIFPTPIMICLPMELKMLTLIVSIFGAWIGYEMSKFSLSWLSNSLKFYNYSYFFGYMWFMPNISTFSMIYFPLMVSYNLYKSFDQGWNEYFGGQGMYMNMKKNSIFFQFLQNNNMKIYLVLIILWLVVLLIFMLV
;
A
#
# COMPACT_ATOMS: atom_id res chain seq x y z
N MET A 1 8.68 40.60 18.95
CA MET A 1 8.49 39.92 17.66
C MET A 1 7.78 38.62 17.94
N ILE A 2 6.49 38.55 17.62
CA ILE A 2 5.73 37.31 17.65
C ILE A 2 6.42 36.41 16.63
N ASN A 3 7.24 35.47 17.12
CA ASN A 3 7.83 34.44 16.28
C ASN A 3 6.67 33.82 15.50
N ILE A 4 6.74 33.91 14.18
CA ILE A 4 5.84 33.21 13.28
C ILE A 4 5.95 31.74 13.67
N ILE A 5 4.99 31.24 14.43
CA ILE A 5 4.97 29.84 14.83
C ILE A 5 4.92 29.04 13.52
N SER A 6 5.89 28.14 13.33
CA SER A 6 5.95 27.32 12.12
C SER A 6 4.67 26.49 12.01
N ILE A 7 4.19 26.30 10.78
CA ILE A 7 3.00 25.45 10.53
C ILE A 7 3.23 24.04 11.09
N CYS A 8 4.48 23.56 11.11
CA CYS A 8 4.88 22.31 11.76
C CYS A 8 4.50 22.26 13.24
N ILE A 9 4.86 23.29 14.02
CA ILE A 9 4.60 23.30 15.47
C ILE A 9 3.10 23.41 15.75
N ILE A 10 2.37 24.25 15.01
CA ILE A 10 0.90 24.38 15.17
C ILE A 10 0.21 23.04 14.90
N SER A 11 0.54 22.43 13.76
CA SER A 11 -0.05 21.15 13.37
C SER A 11 0.35 20.03 14.32
N PHE A 12 1.60 19.97 14.76
CA PHE A 12 2.07 19.04 15.81
C PHE A 12 1.20 19.13 17.07
N VAL A 13 1.05 20.32 17.66
CA VAL A 13 0.27 20.49 18.90
C VAL A 13 -1.20 20.12 18.69
N SER A 14 -1.80 20.54 17.57
CA SER A 14 -3.22 20.22 17.29
C SER A 14 -3.46 18.72 17.14
N LEU A 15 -2.62 18.00 16.38
CA LEU A 15 -2.77 16.57 16.15
C LEU A 15 -2.50 15.77 17.42
N LEU A 16 -1.54 16.22 18.25
CA LEU A 16 -1.24 15.58 19.52
C LEU A 16 -2.44 15.63 20.46
N LEU A 17 -3.06 16.82 20.63
CA LEU A 17 -4.23 16.98 21.49
C LEU A 17 -5.41 16.13 21.02
N ILE A 18 -5.68 16.09 19.71
CA ILE A 18 -6.75 15.26 19.14
C ILE A 18 -6.42 13.78 19.37
N SER A 19 -5.19 13.34 19.12
CA SER A 19 -4.78 11.93 19.30
C SER A 19 -4.98 11.44 20.74
N MET A 20 -4.61 12.24 21.74
CA MET A 20 -4.77 11.90 23.15
C MET A 20 -6.25 11.85 23.54
N SER A 21 -7.07 12.77 23.02
CA SER A 21 -8.53 12.75 23.28
C SER A 21 -9.20 11.51 22.70
N LEU A 22 -8.86 11.12 21.47
CA LEU A 22 -9.39 9.92 20.83
C LEU A 22 -8.89 8.64 21.51
N PHE A 23 -7.65 8.62 21.98
CA PHE A 23 -7.14 7.48 22.74
C PHE A 23 -7.95 7.26 24.02
N MET A 24 -8.20 8.32 24.80
CA MET A 24 -9.04 8.22 26.02
C MET A 24 -10.49 7.80 25.72
N LEU A 25 -11.07 8.30 24.63
CA LEU A 25 -12.38 7.85 24.16
C LEU A 25 -12.37 6.37 23.75
N SER A 26 -11.32 5.91 23.07
CA SER A 26 -11.18 4.51 22.65
C SER A 26 -11.15 3.56 23.85
N LEU A 27 -10.45 3.93 24.93
CA LEU A 27 -10.42 3.14 26.17
C LEU A 27 -11.79 3.10 26.85
N LYS A 28 -12.52 4.23 26.88
CA LYS A 28 -13.89 4.25 27.42
C LYS A 28 -14.83 3.33 26.63
N PHE A 29 -14.72 3.32 25.29
CA PHE A 29 -15.57 2.47 24.45
C PHE A 29 -15.21 1.00 24.58
N LEU A 30 -13.93 0.69 24.75
CA LEU A 30 -13.45 -0.68 25.01
C LEU A 30 -13.97 -1.21 26.36
N LEU A 31 -13.97 -0.40 27.41
CA LEU A 31 -14.42 -0.83 28.75
C LEU A 31 -15.94 -0.97 28.86
N LEU A 32 -16.71 -0.16 28.11
CA LEU A 32 -18.18 -0.16 28.15
C LEU A 32 -18.81 -0.97 27.01
N ASP A 33 -18.00 -1.57 26.12
CA ASP A 33 -18.43 -2.19 24.85
C ASP A 33 -19.44 -1.30 24.07
N TYR A 34 -19.15 0.01 24.01
CA TYR A 34 -20.04 0.99 23.42
C TYR A 34 -19.68 1.26 21.95
N THR A 35 -20.69 1.24 21.08
CA THR A 35 -20.58 1.58 19.66
C THR A 35 -21.57 2.70 19.33
N ILE A 36 -21.08 3.77 18.68
CA ILE A 36 -21.93 4.87 18.17
C ILE A 36 -21.99 4.79 16.66
N PHE A 37 -23.20 4.76 16.14
CA PHE A 37 -23.47 4.83 14.71
C PHE A 37 -24.26 6.09 14.39
N ILE A 38 -23.68 6.98 13.58
CA ILE A 38 -24.31 8.23 13.13
C ILE A 38 -24.54 8.13 11.63
N GLU A 39 -25.78 8.30 11.20
CA GLU A 39 -26.15 8.32 9.78
C GLU A 39 -26.55 9.73 9.36
N TRP A 40 -25.99 10.21 8.26
CA TRP A 40 -26.43 11.42 7.59
C TRP A 40 -26.92 11.09 6.17
N GLU A 41 -28.23 11.20 5.94
CA GLU A 41 -28.83 10.95 4.62
C GLU A 41 -28.47 12.08 3.65
N LEU A 42 -27.78 11.75 2.55
CA LEU A 42 -27.40 12.70 1.51
C LEU A 42 -28.48 12.82 0.43
N LEU A 43 -28.90 11.68 -0.12
CA LEU A 43 -29.82 11.61 -1.25
C LEU A 43 -30.70 10.37 -1.13
N ASN A 44 -31.99 10.50 -1.43
CA ASN A 44 -32.93 9.38 -1.49
C ASN A 44 -33.42 9.19 -2.92
N MET A 45 -33.14 8.03 -3.52
CA MET A 45 -33.47 7.69 -4.90
C MET A 45 -34.25 6.39 -4.94
N ASN A 46 -35.54 6.44 -5.34
CA ASN A 46 -36.41 5.27 -5.61
C ASN A 46 -36.13 4.07 -4.69
N SER A 47 -36.31 4.25 -3.37
CA SER A 47 -36.09 3.29 -2.26
C SER A 47 -34.66 3.07 -1.76
N SER A 48 -33.64 3.50 -2.51
CA SER A 48 -32.24 3.47 -2.04
C SER A 48 -31.80 4.84 -1.52
N SER A 49 -31.38 4.92 -0.26
CA SER A 49 -30.80 6.12 0.34
C SER A 49 -29.27 6.05 0.33
N ILE A 50 -28.63 7.09 -0.22
CA ILE A 50 -27.19 7.31 -0.10
C ILE A 50 -26.96 8.01 1.24
N ILE A 51 -26.36 7.27 2.17
CA ILE A 51 -26.09 7.74 3.54
C ILE A 51 -24.59 7.90 3.75
N MET A 52 -24.17 9.04 4.29
CA MET A 52 -22.83 9.17 4.89
C MET A 52 -22.90 8.65 6.32
N GLY A 53 -22.46 7.40 6.53
CA GLY A 53 -22.37 6.81 7.86
C GLY A 53 -21.05 7.15 8.55
N MET A 54 -21.08 7.32 9.87
CA MET A 54 -19.91 7.41 10.73
C MET A 54 -20.02 6.40 11.88
N LEU A 55 -19.06 5.50 11.96
CA LEU A 55 -18.98 4.48 13.00
C LEU A 55 -17.81 4.76 13.96
N PHE A 56 -18.18 4.98 15.23
CA PHE A 56 -17.24 5.11 16.33
C PHE A 56 -17.32 3.88 17.23
N ASP A 57 -16.38 2.96 17.01
CA ASP A 57 -16.12 1.81 17.86
C ASP A 57 -14.75 1.98 18.52
N TRP A 58 -14.44 1.13 19.50
CA TRP A 58 -13.11 1.08 20.09
C TRP A 58 -12.01 0.86 19.02
N MET A 59 -12.25 0.02 18.00
CA MET A 59 -11.28 -0.22 16.92
C MET A 59 -11.03 1.03 16.06
N SER A 60 -12.08 1.75 15.64
CA SER A 60 -11.90 2.95 14.80
C SER A 60 -11.25 4.07 15.60
N LEU A 61 -11.69 4.32 16.83
CA LEU A 61 -11.11 5.34 17.71
C LEU A 61 -9.65 5.05 18.05
N MET A 62 -9.31 3.79 18.38
CA MET A 62 -7.95 3.41 18.69
C MET A 62 -7.06 3.59 17.46
N PHE A 63 -7.46 3.10 16.28
CA PHE A 63 -6.65 3.26 15.08
C PHE A 63 -6.47 4.72 14.67
N MET A 64 -7.52 5.54 14.75
CA MET A 64 -7.43 6.98 14.51
C MET A 64 -6.44 7.66 15.46
N SER A 65 -6.46 7.30 16.75
CA SER A 65 -5.52 7.87 17.72
C SER A 65 -4.06 7.58 17.34
N PHE A 66 -3.75 6.36 16.92
CA PHE A 66 -2.40 5.97 16.49
C PHE A 66 -1.96 6.68 15.20
N VAL A 67 -2.84 6.78 14.20
CA VAL A 67 -2.53 7.49 12.95
C VAL A 67 -2.24 8.97 13.18
N LEU A 68 -3.06 9.64 14.01
CA LEU A 68 -2.84 11.04 14.38
C LEU A 68 -1.56 11.21 15.22
N PHE A 69 -1.29 10.25 16.11
CA PHE A 69 -0.10 10.28 16.94
C PHE A 69 1.20 10.12 16.12
N ILE A 70 1.25 9.14 15.21
CA ILE A 70 2.41 8.95 14.33
C ILE A 70 2.58 10.15 13.40
N SER A 71 1.49 10.66 12.80
CA SER A 71 1.57 11.82 11.91
C SER A 71 2.06 13.08 12.61
N CYS A 72 1.64 13.29 13.86
CA CYS A 72 2.14 14.36 14.72
C CYS A 72 3.67 14.29 14.87
N MET A 73 4.21 13.12 15.25
CA MET A 73 5.66 12.93 15.41
C MET A 73 6.45 13.10 14.10
N VAL A 74 5.89 12.64 12.98
CA VAL A 74 6.50 12.79 11.66
C VAL A 74 6.50 14.25 11.20
N ILE A 75 5.45 15.02 11.47
CA ILE A 75 5.43 16.45 11.15
C ILE A 75 6.48 17.20 11.98
N PHE A 76 6.61 16.89 13.27
CA PHE A 76 7.67 17.47 14.11
C PHE A 76 9.07 17.10 13.60
N TYR A 77 9.28 15.83 13.22
CA TYR A 77 10.52 15.38 12.57
C TYR A 77 10.82 16.16 11.27
N SER A 78 9.79 16.45 10.47
CA SER A 78 9.95 17.09 9.16
C SER A 78 10.46 18.54 9.22
N GLU A 79 10.25 19.25 10.34
CA GLU A 79 10.71 20.64 10.50
C GLU A 79 12.22 20.76 10.36
N GLN A 80 12.98 19.84 10.95
CA GLN A 80 14.44 19.85 10.84
C GLN A 80 14.93 19.13 9.59
N TYR A 81 14.32 17.99 9.24
CA TYR A 81 14.73 17.20 8.06
C TYR A 81 14.59 17.99 6.75
N MET A 82 13.52 18.78 6.60
CA MET A 82 13.25 19.57 5.39
C MET A 82 13.66 21.04 5.52
N SER A 83 14.46 21.41 6.52
CA SER A 83 14.77 22.84 6.80
C SER A 83 15.36 23.63 5.61
N GLY A 84 15.99 22.95 4.65
CA GLY A 84 16.53 23.55 3.42
C GLY A 84 15.52 23.73 2.27
N ASP A 85 14.33 23.14 2.36
CA ASP A 85 13.33 23.17 1.28
C ASP A 85 12.46 24.44 1.35
N LEU A 86 12.27 25.11 0.21
CA LEU A 86 11.39 26.29 0.13
C LEU A 86 9.90 25.94 0.22
N ASN A 87 9.52 24.70 -0.10
CA ASN A 87 8.13 24.26 -0.25
C ASN A 87 7.58 23.47 0.96
N ILE A 88 8.18 23.62 2.15
CA ILE A 88 7.75 22.92 3.37
C ILE A 88 6.25 23.13 3.68
N ASN A 89 5.72 24.34 3.47
CA ASN A 89 4.30 24.61 3.72
C ASN A 89 3.37 23.75 2.84
N ARG A 90 3.73 23.58 1.56
CA ARG A 90 3.00 22.70 0.64
C ARG A 90 3.09 21.24 1.10
N PHE A 91 4.27 20.81 1.54
CA PHE A 91 4.49 19.48 2.06
C PHE A 91 3.58 19.18 3.26
N ILE A 92 3.53 20.06 4.26
CA ILE A 92 2.70 19.85 5.46
C ILE A 92 1.21 19.81 5.09
N MET A 93 0.74 20.69 4.18
CA MET A 93 -0.64 20.67 3.73
C MET A 93 -1.02 19.35 3.03
N LEU A 94 -0.11 18.78 2.22
CA LEU A 94 -0.32 17.45 1.63
C LEU A 94 -0.37 16.35 2.70
N VAL A 95 0.48 16.41 3.72
CA VAL A 95 0.45 15.46 4.83
C VAL A 95 -0.86 15.57 5.62
N LEU A 96 -1.35 16.77 5.90
CA LEU A 96 -2.64 16.96 6.58
C LEU A 96 -3.82 16.47 5.74
N MET A 97 -3.83 16.71 4.43
CA MET A 97 -4.84 16.14 3.53
C MET A 97 -4.81 14.61 3.50
N PHE A 98 -3.62 14.02 3.58
CA PHE A 98 -3.45 12.57 3.66
C PHE A 98 -4.01 12.00 4.98
N VAL A 99 -3.73 12.67 6.10
CA VAL A 99 -4.28 12.27 7.40
C VAL A 99 -5.80 12.38 7.39
N PHE A 100 -6.36 13.44 6.82
CA PHE A 100 -7.81 13.62 6.71
C PHE A 100 -8.48 12.51 5.89
N SER A 101 -7.93 12.13 4.73
CA SER A 101 -8.49 11.04 3.91
C SER A 101 -8.41 9.69 4.62
N MET A 102 -7.35 9.44 5.40
CA MET A 102 -7.27 8.24 6.24
C MET A 102 -8.38 8.21 7.30
N MET A 103 -8.65 9.34 7.97
CA MET A 103 -9.71 9.41 8.99
C MET A 103 -11.09 9.12 8.39
N LEU A 104 -11.37 9.63 7.18
CA LEU A 104 -12.62 9.32 6.47
C LEU A 104 -12.76 7.82 6.15
N LEU A 105 -11.67 7.14 5.76
CA LEU A 105 -11.69 5.70 5.53
C LEU A 105 -11.92 4.91 6.84
N ILE A 106 -11.33 5.33 7.96
CA ILE A 106 -11.43 4.57 9.22
C ILE A 106 -12.84 4.61 9.80
N ILE A 107 -13.52 5.77 9.68
CA ILE A 107 -14.84 6.03 10.26
C ILE A 107 -15.98 5.42 9.41
N SER A 108 -15.75 5.15 8.12
CA SER A 108 -16.83 4.84 7.17
C SER A 108 -17.37 3.40 7.27
N PRO A 109 -18.68 3.24 7.54
CA PRO A 109 -19.39 1.96 7.51
C PRO A 109 -20.14 1.69 6.19
N ASN A 110 -20.04 2.61 5.21
CA ASN A 110 -20.66 2.50 3.90
C ASN A 110 -19.57 2.37 2.82
N LEU A 111 -19.76 1.43 1.87
CA LEU A 111 -18.85 1.24 0.72
C LEU A 111 -18.62 2.53 -0.10
N ILE A 112 -19.66 3.36 -0.30
CA ILE A 112 -19.51 4.65 -1.02
C ILE A 112 -18.59 5.61 -0.25
N SER A 113 -18.80 5.72 1.07
CA SER A 113 -17.96 6.59 1.90
C SER A 113 -16.52 6.09 2.02
N ILE A 114 -16.31 4.76 1.98
CA ILE A 114 -14.97 4.17 1.92
C ILE A 114 -14.27 4.60 0.63
N LEU A 115 -14.95 4.61 -0.52
CA LEU A 115 -14.36 5.03 -1.79
C LEU A 115 -13.80 6.46 -1.73
N LEU A 116 -14.51 7.39 -1.08
CA LEU A 116 -14.04 8.78 -0.93
C LEU A 116 -12.71 8.86 -0.17
N GLY A 117 -12.59 8.13 0.96
CA GLY A 117 -11.33 8.05 1.71
C GLY A 117 -10.24 7.30 0.93
N TRP A 118 -10.62 6.22 0.25
CA TRP A 118 -9.74 5.34 -0.51
C TRP A 118 -9.08 6.03 -1.71
N ASP A 119 -9.86 6.74 -2.53
CA ASP A 119 -9.38 7.55 -3.65
C ASP A 119 -8.58 8.75 -3.17
N GLY A 120 -9.04 9.41 -2.09
CA GLY A 120 -8.32 10.52 -1.46
C GLY A 120 -6.92 10.12 -1.00
N LEU A 121 -6.78 8.95 -0.36
CA LEU A 121 -5.49 8.38 0.01
C LEU A 121 -4.62 8.09 -1.22
N GLY A 122 -5.20 7.53 -2.28
CA GLY A 122 -4.50 7.25 -3.54
C GLY A 122 -3.94 8.52 -4.19
N LEU A 123 -4.77 9.54 -4.37
CA LEU A 123 -4.38 10.80 -5.01
C LEU A 123 -3.32 11.58 -4.20
N VAL A 124 -3.53 11.72 -2.89
CA VAL A 124 -2.56 12.47 -2.06
C VAL A 124 -1.23 11.72 -1.97
N SER A 125 -1.26 10.38 -1.92
CA SER A 125 -0.02 9.58 -1.95
C SER A 125 0.78 9.77 -3.24
N TYR A 126 0.12 9.85 -4.39
CA TYR A 126 0.76 10.16 -5.66
C TYR A 126 1.45 11.53 -5.63
N CYS A 127 0.77 12.56 -5.11
CA CYS A 127 1.36 13.90 -4.98
C CYS A 127 2.58 13.92 -4.05
N LEU A 128 2.56 13.13 -2.97
CA LEU A 128 3.69 13.02 -2.03
C LEU A 128 4.89 12.27 -2.63
N VAL A 129 4.66 11.22 -3.44
CA VAL A 129 5.74 10.47 -4.11
C VAL A 129 6.45 11.34 -5.16
N ILE A 130 5.72 12.22 -5.87
CA ILE A 130 6.26 13.10 -6.92
C ILE A 130 6.81 14.42 -6.37
N TYR A 131 6.96 14.57 -5.05
CA TYR A 131 7.37 15.82 -4.43
C TYR A 131 8.65 16.44 -5.04
N TYR A 132 9.70 15.65 -5.28
CA TYR A 132 10.96 16.13 -5.88
C TYR A 132 10.97 16.24 -7.42
N GLN A 133 9.87 15.91 -8.11
CA GLN A 133 9.69 16.07 -9.56
C GLN A 133 10.80 15.49 -10.47
N ASN A 134 11.57 14.51 -10.00
CA ASN A 134 12.57 13.79 -10.79
C ASN A 134 11.93 12.73 -11.70
N ILE A 135 12.60 12.36 -12.79
CA ILE A 135 12.14 11.29 -13.72
C ILE A 135 11.89 9.97 -12.96
N LYS A 136 12.80 9.62 -12.02
CA LYS A 136 12.65 8.43 -11.18
C LYS A 136 11.40 8.50 -10.28
N SER A 137 11.15 9.66 -9.65
CA SER A 137 9.95 9.85 -8.82
C SER A 137 8.67 9.91 -9.65
N TYR A 138 8.71 10.46 -10.87
CA TYR A 138 7.56 10.47 -11.78
C TYR A 138 7.16 9.06 -12.18
N ASN A 139 8.13 8.24 -12.61
CA ASN A 139 7.89 6.85 -12.97
C ASN A 139 7.38 6.04 -11.76
N ALA A 140 7.99 6.22 -10.58
CA ALA A 140 7.53 5.59 -9.36
C ALA A 140 6.10 6.01 -9.00
N GLY A 141 5.80 7.31 -9.03
CA GLY A 141 4.48 7.85 -8.76
C GLY A 141 3.42 7.29 -9.70
N MET A 142 3.68 7.27 -11.01
CA MET A 142 2.74 6.71 -11.99
C MET A 142 2.47 5.23 -11.74
N MET A 143 3.51 4.44 -11.42
CA MET A 143 3.34 3.03 -11.04
C MET A 143 2.45 2.89 -9.80
N THR A 144 2.63 3.73 -8.76
CA THR A 144 1.76 3.67 -7.57
C THR A 144 0.30 4.04 -7.87
N ALA A 145 0.06 5.05 -8.71
CA ALA A 145 -1.29 5.49 -9.03
C ALA A 145 -2.04 4.44 -9.87
N LEU A 146 -1.39 3.88 -10.89
CA LEU A 146 -2.00 2.87 -11.76
C LEU A 146 -2.33 1.57 -11.01
N MET A 147 -1.43 1.08 -10.15
CA MET A 147 -1.69 -0.15 -9.40
C MET A 147 -2.83 0.03 -8.40
N ASN A 148 -2.92 1.20 -7.75
CA ASN A 148 -4.02 1.49 -6.83
C ASN A 148 -5.38 1.61 -7.54
N ARG A 149 -5.41 2.15 -8.76
CA ARG A 149 -6.65 2.30 -9.55
C ARG A 149 -7.33 0.96 -9.87
N ILE A 150 -6.57 -0.14 -9.93
CA ILE A 150 -7.15 -1.48 -10.08
C ILE A 150 -8.06 -1.79 -8.88
N GLY A 151 -7.63 -1.44 -7.66
CA GLY A 151 -8.44 -1.60 -6.45
C GLY A 151 -9.68 -0.72 -6.45
N ASP A 152 -9.54 0.53 -6.90
CA ASP A 152 -10.66 1.49 -6.99
C ASP A 152 -11.77 0.96 -7.93
N VAL A 153 -11.38 0.37 -9.07
CA VAL A 153 -12.33 -0.27 -10.00
C VAL A 153 -13.04 -1.45 -9.34
N MET A 154 -12.33 -2.28 -8.56
CA MET A 154 -12.96 -3.40 -7.86
C MET A 154 -13.95 -2.93 -6.78
N LEU A 155 -13.64 -1.84 -6.06
CA LEU A 155 -14.57 -1.22 -5.12
C LEU A 155 -15.80 -0.62 -5.83
N LEU A 156 -15.62 0.02 -6.98
CA LEU A 156 -16.74 0.53 -7.79
C LEU A 156 -17.67 -0.59 -8.25
N VAL A 157 -17.12 -1.72 -8.68
CA VAL A 157 -17.91 -2.91 -9.02
C VAL A 157 -18.57 -3.51 -7.77
N ALA A 158 -17.91 -3.49 -6.61
CA ALA A 158 -18.54 -3.92 -5.36
C ALA A 158 -19.74 -3.03 -4.97
N ILE A 159 -19.63 -1.71 -5.16
CA ILE A 159 -20.73 -0.75 -4.92
C ILE A 159 -21.92 -1.04 -5.85
N SER A 160 -21.67 -1.39 -7.12
CA SER A 160 -22.75 -1.74 -8.04
C SER A 160 -23.42 -3.06 -7.70
N TRP A 161 -22.67 -4.07 -7.23
CA TRP A 161 -23.26 -5.34 -6.77
C TRP A 161 -24.03 -5.20 -5.45
N MET A 162 -23.62 -4.28 -4.57
CA MET A 162 -24.30 -4.05 -3.28
C MET A 162 -25.71 -3.46 -3.45
N LEU A 163 -26.00 -2.82 -4.59
CA LEU A 163 -27.35 -2.34 -4.93
C LEU A 163 -28.43 -3.42 -4.86
N ASN A 164 -28.07 -4.69 -5.06
CA ASN A 164 -29.01 -5.82 -4.97
C ASN A 164 -29.66 -5.94 -3.57
N TYR A 165 -29.01 -5.41 -2.53
CA TYR A 165 -29.51 -5.41 -1.15
C TYR A 165 -30.26 -4.12 -0.77
N GLY A 166 -30.33 -3.13 -1.66
CA GLY A 166 -31.07 -1.87 -1.48
C GLY A 166 -30.32 -0.76 -0.74
N SER A 167 -29.27 -1.08 0.03
CA SER A 167 -28.41 -0.06 0.67
C SER A 167 -26.93 -0.46 0.66
N TRP A 168 -26.04 0.51 0.83
CA TRP A 168 -24.59 0.32 0.78
C TRP A 168 -23.91 0.20 2.17
N ASN A 169 -24.70 0.25 3.24
CA ASN A 169 -24.23 0.07 4.61
C ASN A 169 -23.92 -1.41 4.85
N TYR A 170 -22.65 -1.80 4.76
CA TYR A 170 -22.29 -3.22 4.78
C TYR A 170 -22.54 -3.86 6.16
N ILE A 171 -22.40 -3.10 7.25
CA ILE A 171 -22.47 -3.59 8.64
C ILE A 171 -23.72 -4.40 8.92
N PHE A 172 -24.87 -3.95 8.41
CA PHE A 172 -26.15 -4.64 8.65
C PHE A 172 -26.28 -5.95 7.86
N TYR A 173 -25.56 -6.13 6.75
CA TYR A 173 -25.70 -7.31 5.89
C TYR A 173 -24.60 -8.35 6.08
N LEU A 174 -23.44 -7.98 6.63
CA LEU A 174 -22.28 -8.88 6.81
C LEU A 174 -22.66 -10.19 7.47
N ASP A 175 -23.40 -10.11 8.58
CA ASP A 175 -23.73 -11.26 9.41
C ASP A 175 -24.87 -12.09 8.82
N PHE A 176 -25.92 -11.43 8.32
CA PHE A 176 -27.13 -12.11 7.83
C PHE A 176 -26.94 -12.75 6.45
N MET A 177 -26.23 -12.08 5.52
CA MET A 177 -26.14 -12.50 4.11
C MET A 177 -24.80 -13.19 3.77
N LYS A 178 -24.04 -13.67 4.77
CA LYS A 178 -22.72 -14.28 4.57
C LYS A 178 -22.70 -15.40 3.53
N MET A 179 -23.76 -16.21 3.46
CA MET A 179 -23.80 -17.39 2.60
C MET A 179 -24.23 -17.10 1.16
N ASP A 180 -24.83 -15.93 0.91
CA ASP A 180 -25.33 -15.54 -0.40
C ASP A 180 -24.19 -15.41 -1.43
N MET A 181 -24.49 -15.78 -2.68
CA MET A 181 -23.52 -15.66 -3.77
C MET A 181 -23.13 -14.21 -4.05
N ASN A 182 -24.10 -13.29 -3.96
CA ASN A 182 -23.84 -11.86 -4.16
C ASN A 182 -22.85 -11.34 -3.12
N MET A 183 -23.03 -11.71 -1.85
CA MET A 183 -22.13 -11.29 -0.78
C MET A 183 -20.72 -11.90 -0.93
N LYS A 184 -20.61 -13.15 -1.39
CA LYS A 184 -19.31 -13.79 -1.69
C LYS A 184 -18.58 -13.07 -2.82
N ILE A 185 -19.29 -12.65 -3.87
CA ILE A 185 -18.72 -11.86 -4.97
C ILE A 185 -18.23 -10.49 -4.45
N ILE A 186 -19.04 -9.80 -3.65
CA ILE A 186 -18.65 -8.54 -3.01
C ILE A 186 -17.40 -8.75 -2.14
N GLY A 187 -17.38 -9.81 -1.33
CA GLY A 187 -16.23 -10.20 -0.52
C GLY A 187 -14.96 -10.42 -1.35
N LEU A 188 -15.07 -11.09 -2.49
CA LEU A 188 -13.94 -11.31 -3.40
C LEU A 188 -13.43 -9.99 -4.01
N LEU A 189 -14.33 -9.11 -4.46
CA LEU A 189 -13.96 -7.81 -5.03
C LEU A 189 -13.27 -6.92 -3.98
N VAL A 190 -13.84 -6.87 -2.77
CA VAL A 190 -13.28 -6.15 -1.64
C VAL A 190 -11.93 -6.74 -1.20
N MET A 191 -11.77 -8.06 -1.21
CA MET A 191 -10.51 -8.75 -0.96
C MET A 191 -9.44 -8.34 -1.98
N VAL A 192 -9.75 -8.33 -3.27
CA VAL A 192 -8.81 -7.88 -4.31
C VAL A 192 -8.45 -6.41 -4.12
N ALA A 193 -9.42 -5.55 -3.79
CA ALA A 193 -9.13 -4.15 -3.47
C ALA A 193 -8.17 -4.03 -2.26
N GLY A 194 -8.43 -4.76 -1.17
CA GLY A 194 -7.54 -4.85 -0.01
C GLY A 194 -6.13 -5.33 -0.37
N MET A 195 -5.99 -6.32 -1.25
CA MET A 195 -4.70 -6.83 -1.73
C MET A 195 -3.89 -5.77 -2.50
N THR A 196 -4.54 -4.91 -3.30
CA THR A 196 -3.83 -3.87 -4.07
C THR A 196 -3.14 -2.83 -3.17
N LYS A 197 -3.86 -2.26 -2.19
CA LYS A 197 -3.29 -1.29 -1.23
C LYS A 197 -2.33 -1.91 -0.24
N SER A 198 -2.55 -3.16 0.17
CA SER A 198 -1.63 -3.88 1.07
C SER A 198 -0.42 -4.52 0.35
N ALA A 199 -0.24 -4.22 -0.94
CA ALA A 199 0.88 -4.65 -1.78
C ALA A 199 1.08 -6.19 -1.83
N GLN A 200 0.01 -6.98 -1.76
CA GLN A 200 0.12 -8.43 -1.88
C GLN A 200 0.45 -8.84 -3.34
N ILE A 201 0.99 -10.04 -3.55
CA ILE A 201 1.25 -10.60 -4.88
C ILE A 201 -0.11 -10.69 -5.60
N PRO A 202 -0.23 -10.20 -6.85
CA PRO A 202 0.83 -9.74 -7.77
C PRO A 202 1.18 -8.25 -7.71
N PHE A 203 0.48 -7.45 -6.91
CA PHE A 203 0.59 -5.98 -6.85
C PHE A 203 1.72 -5.48 -5.93
N SER A 204 2.75 -6.28 -5.64
CA SER A 204 3.79 -5.92 -4.68
C SER A 204 4.82 -4.91 -5.20
N SER A 205 4.91 -4.73 -6.53
CA SER A 205 5.99 -3.98 -7.17
C SER A 205 6.00 -2.47 -6.88
N TRP A 206 4.86 -1.89 -6.52
CA TRP A 206 4.75 -0.44 -6.36
C TRP A 206 5.35 0.07 -5.04
N LEU A 207 5.30 -0.72 -3.96
CA LEU A 207 5.75 -0.29 -2.63
C LEU A 207 7.27 -0.01 -2.58
N PRO A 208 8.16 -0.89 -3.08
CA PRO A 208 9.60 -0.63 -3.14
C PRO A 208 9.94 0.54 -4.06
N ALA A 209 9.20 0.72 -5.16
CA ALA A 209 9.38 1.84 -6.08
C ALA A 209 9.01 3.19 -5.44
N ALA A 210 7.99 3.21 -4.57
CA ALA A 210 7.52 4.41 -3.89
C ALA A 210 8.55 5.02 -2.92
N MET A 211 9.62 4.28 -2.56
CA MET A 211 10.70 4.76 -1.69
C MET A 211 11.60 5.85 -2.32
N ALA A 212 11.29 6.28 -3.55
CA ALA A 212 11.79 7.52 -4.12
C ALA A 212 11.28 8.78 -3.38
N ALA A 213 10.20 8.65 -2.61
CA ALA A 213 9.65 9.71 -1.78
C ALA A 213 10.63 10.16 -0.66
N PRO A 214 10.47 11.39 -0.14
CA PRO A 214 11.22 11.83 1.03
C PRO A 214 10.97 10.95 2.26
N THR A 215 11.95 10.86 3.17
CA THR A 215 11.88 9.93 4.31
C THR A 215 10.71 10.16 5.27
N PRO A 216 10.27 11.40 5.58
CA PRO A 216 9.09 11.59 6.43
C PRO A 216 7.82 11.01 5.78
N VAL A 217 7.72 11.07 4.45
CA VAL A 217 6.61 10.45 3.71
C VAL A 217 6.67 8.93 3.78
N SER A 218 7.85 8.33 3.62
CA SER A 218 7.97 6.87 3.77
C SER A 218 7.64 6.40 5.18
N ALA A 219 7.99 7.18 6.21
CA ALA A 219 7.62 6.89 7.60
C ALA A 219 6.09 6.93 7.81
N LEU A 220 5.38 7.88 7.20
CA LEU A 220 3.94 8.02 7.36
C LEU A 220 3.14 7.15 6.38
N VAL A 221 3.27 7.42 5.08
CA VAL A 221 2.42 6.87 4.02
C VAL A 221 2.65 5.37 3.85
N HIS A 222 3.91 4.95 3.72
CA HIS A 222 4.23 3.58 3.31
C HIS A 222 4.38 2.60 4.48
N SER A 223 4.44 3.08 5.72
CA SER A 223 4.65 2.22 6.89
C SER A 223 3.41 2.01 7.76
N SER A 224 2.61 3.06 7.98
CA SER A 224 1.61 3.09 9.06
C SER A 224 0.18 3.40 8.62
N THR A 225 -0.04 3.84 7.38
CA THR A 225 -1.34 4.41 6.97
C THR A 225 -1.89 3.87 5.66
N LEU A 226 -1.22 4.09 4.51
CA LEU A 226 -1.76 3.68 3.20
C LEU A 226 -1.83 2.16 3.08
N VAL A 227 -0.72 1.48 3.41
CA VAL A 227 -0.61 0.04 3.21
C VAL A 227 -1.45 -0.74 4.21
N THR A 228 -1.62 -0.18 5.41
CA THR A 228 -2.49 -0.71 6.46
C THR A 228 -3.98 -0.48 6.19
N ALA A 229 -4.35 0.49 5.35
CA ALA A 229 -5.76 0.74 5.01
C ALA A 229 -6.43 -0.46 4.34
N GLY A 230 -5.70 -1.20 3.49
CA GLY A 230 -6.21 -2.44 2.89
C GLY A 230 -6.44 -3.55 3.92
N VAL A 231 -5.53 -3.69 4.90
CA VAL A 231 -5.68 -4.65 6.01
C VAL A 231 -6.85 -4.23 6.91
N TYR A 232 -6.95 -2.96 7.28
CA TYR A 232 -8.03 -2.44 8.11
C TYR A 232 -9.41 -2.62 7.45
N LEU A 233 -9.51 -2.40 6.14
CA LEU A 233 -10.73 -2.67 5.39
C LEU A 233 -11.12 -4.14 5.55
N LEU A 234 -10.19 -5.08 5.38
CA LEU A 234 -10.48 -6.51 5.55
C LEU A 234 -10.77 -6.90 7.00
N ILE A 235 -10.22 -6.20 8.00
CA ILE A 235 -10.60 -6.39 9.41
C ILE A 235 -12.09 -6.07 9.59
N ARG A 236 -12.62 -5.02 8.94
CA ARG A 236 -14.05 -4.67 8.98
C ARG A 236 -14.93 -5.64 8.20
N PHE A 237 -14.40 -6.23 7.13
CA PHE A 237 -15.09 -7.23 6.29
C PHE A 237 -14.78 -8.69 6.73
N ASN A 238 -14.27 -8.89 7.95
CA ASN A 238 -13.80 -10.20 8.43
C ASN A 238 -14.86 -11.31 8.32
N VAL A 239 -16.14 -10.99 8.60
CA VAL A 239 -17.22 -11.99 8.62
C VAL A 239 -17.46 -12.60 7.24
N ILE A 240 -17.21 -11.87 6.15
CA ILE A 240 -17.41 -12.35 4.78
C ILE A 240 -16.31 -13.30 4.32
N LEU A 241 -15.17 -13.34 5.00
CA LEU A 241 -14.08 -14.28 4.68
C LEU A 241 -14.53 -15.72 4.97
N THR A 242 -15.28 -16.29 4.01
CA THR A 242 -15.69 -17.69 3.96
C THR A 242 -14.48 -18.56 3.68
N GLU A 243 -14.57 -19.85 4.01
CA GLU A 243 -13.44 -20.80 3.98
C GLU A 243 -12.66 -20.80 2.66
N ASN A 244 -13.33 -20.71 1.51
CA ASN A 244 -12.63 -20.69 0.22
C ASN A 244 -11.86 -19.38 -0.02
N LEU A 245 -12.45 -18.24 0.36
CA LEU A 245 -11.82 -16.93 0.22
C LEU A 245 -10.65 -16.78 1.20
N SER A 246 -10.81 -17.28 2.42
CA SER A 246 -9.76 -17.26 3.42
C SER A 246 -8.56 -18.13 3.01
N LEU A 247 -8.79 -19.34 2.50
CA LEU A 247 -7.70 -20.19 1.99
C LEU A 247 -6.93 -19.53 0.83
N PHE A 248 -7.63 -18.86 -0.08
CA PHE A 248 -7.00 -18.12 -1.17
C PHE A 248 -6.15 -16.96 -0.64
N LEU A 249 -6.68 -16.18 0.30
CA LEU A 249 -5.97 -15.08 0.95
C LEU A 249 -4.74 -15.58 1.73
N LEU A 250 -4.87 -16.71 2.42
CA LEU A 250 -3.80 -17.35 3.18
C LEU A 250 -2.62 -17.72 2.28
N LEU A 251 -2.88 -18.37 1.14
CA LEU A 251 -1.84 -18.78 0.21
C LEU A 251 -1.07 -17.56 -0.32
N ILE A 252 -1.78 -16.53 -0.77
CA ILE A 252 -1.16 -15.31 -1.32
C ILE A 252 -0.34 -14.58 -0.26
N SER A 253 -0.89 -14.45 0.96
CA SER A 253 -0.23 -13.73 2.06
C SER A 253 1.01 -14.43 2.61
N VAL A 254 1.06 -15.76 2.59
CA VAL A 254 2.26 -16.50 2.98
C VAL A 254 3.33 -16.45 1.88
N LEU A 255 2.93 -16.50 0.60
CA LEU A 255 3.85 -16.30 -0.52
C LEU A 255 4.45 -14.88 -0.54
N THR A 256 3.67 -13.85 -0.21
CA THR A 256 4.19 -12.48 -0.11
C THR A 256 5.16 -12.33 1.03
N MET A 257 4.86 -12.92 2.19
CA MET A 257 5.74 -12.92 3.34
C MET A 257 7.10 -13.52 3.01
N PHE A 258 7.10 -14.67 2.31
CA PHE A 258 8.32 -15.37 1.90
C PHE A 258 9.10 -14.60 0.83
N MET A 259 8.43 -14.13 -0.23
CA MET A 259 9.05 -13.39 -1.32
C MET A 259 9.71 -12.09 -0.81
N ALA A 260 9.01 -11.35 0.05
CA ALA A 260 9.53 -10.12 0.65
C ALA A 260 10.73 -10.37 1.56
N GLY A 261 10.69 -11.43 2.37
CA GLY A 261 11.79 -11.82 3.26
C GLY A 261 13.05 -12.20 2.49
N LEU A 262 12.91 -12.92 1.37
CA LEU A 262 14.03 -13.26 0.50
C LEU A 262 14.60 -12.01 -0.20
N GLY A 263 13.74 -11.17 -0.78
CA GLY A 263 14.17 -9.94 -1.46
C GLY A 263 14.94 -9.00 -0.52
N ALA A 264 14.51 -8.89 0.74
CA ALA A 264 15.15 -8.03 1.73
C ALA A 264 16.61 -8.44 2.01
N ASN A 265 16.95 -9.72 1.89
CA ASN A 265 18.32 -10.23 2.11
C ASN A 265 19.29 -9.92 0.95
N PHE A 266 18.78 -9.56 -0.23
CA PHE A 266 19.61 -9.26 -1.40
C PHE A 266 19.65 -7.76 -1.74
N GLU A 267 18.68 -6.97 -1.29
CA GLU A 267 18.69 -5.51 -1.45
C GLU A 267 19.72 -4.83 -0.54
N PHE A 268 20.31 -3.72 -1.01
CA PHE A 268 21.32 -2.94 -0.28
C PHE A 268 20.87 -1.52 0.06
N ASP A 269 19.79 -1.01 -0.55
CA ASP A 269 19.24 0.30 -0.20
C ASP A 269 18.50 0.22 1.15
N LEU A 270 18.90 1.06 2.11
CA LEU A 270 18.37 1.03 3.48
C LEU A 270 16.84 1.21 3.50
N LYS A 271 16.28 2.16 2.74
CA LYS A 271 14.83 2.36 2.65
C LYS A 271 14.11 1.16 2.03
N LYS A 272 14.68 0.53 1.00
CA LYS A 272 14.05 -0.63 0.34
C LYS A 272 14.04 -1.86 1.24
N ILE A 273 15.06 -2.06 2.06
CA ILE A 273 15.08 -3.15 3.04
C ILE A 273 13.97 -2.93 4.09
N ILE A 274 13.82 -1.70 4.60
CA ILE A 274 12.73 -1.38 5.51
C ILE A 274 11.37 -1.55 4.81
N ALA A 275 11.22 -1.12 3.56
CA ALA A 275 10.02 -1.32 2.75
C ALA A 275 9.66 -2.80 2.58
N LEU A 276 10.60 -3.65 2.18
CA LEU A 276 10.41 -5.09 2.05
C LEU A 276 10.06 -5.75 3.38
N SER A 277 10.64 -5.27 4.48
CA SER A 277 10.27 -5.73 5.80
C SER A 277 8.87 -5.27 6.25
N THR A 278 8.29 -4.21 5.66
CA THR A 278 6.86 -3.89 5.86
C THR A 278 5.98 -4.84 5.05
N LEU A 279 6.36 -5.12 3.80
CA LEU A 279 5.67 -6.06 2.93
C LEU A 279 5.57 -7.45 3.58
N SER A 280 6.65 -7.93 4.21
CA SER A 280 6.62 -9.21 4.94
C SER A 280 5.65 -9.20 6.12
N GLN A 281 5.62 -8.12 6.90
CA GLN A 281 4.74 -8.02 8.07
C GLN A 281 3.27 -7.84 7.68
N LEU A 282 2.99 -7.19 6.54
CA LEU A 282 1.63 -7.11 6.00
C LEU A 282 1.15 -8.47 5.48
N GLY A 283 2.02 -9.27 4.87
CA GLY A 283 1.73 -10.68 4.58
C GLY A 283 1.40 -11.47 5.86
N LEU A 284 2.12 -11.21 6.95
CA LEU A 284 1.81 -11.79 8.27
C LEU A 284 0.46 -11.32 8.81
N MET A 285 0.13 -10.03 8.72
CA MET A 285 -1.19 -9.51 9.11
C MET A 285 -2.33 -10.16 8.31
N MET A 286 -2.16 -10.27 6.99
CA MET A 286 -3.17 -10.81 6.08
C MET A 286 -3.39 -12.32 6.26
N SER A 287 -2.34 -13.07 6.58
CA SER A 287 -2.45 -14.50 6.90
C SER A 287 -3.21 -14.75 8.21
N ILE A 288 -3.01 -13.95 9.25
CA ILE A 288 -3.79 -14.06 10.50
C ILE A 288 -5.26 -13.72 10.27
N LEU A 289 -5.51 -12.69 9.47
CA LEU A 289 -6.86 -12.27 9.11
C LEU A 289 -7.59 -13.40 8.38
N SER A 290 -6.88 -14.12 7.50
CA SER A 290 -7.41 -15.29 6.81
C SER A 290 -7.69 -16.48 7.75
N MET A 291 -6.94 -16.64 8.83
CA MET A 291 -7.23 -17.64 9.87
C MET A 291 -8.45 -17.27 10.75
N GLY A 292 -9.04 -16.09 10.55
CA GLY A 292 -10.22 -15.62 11.29
C GLY A 292 -9.90 -14.81 12.55
N ASN A 293 -8.62 -14.65 12.90
CA ASN A 293 -8.17 -13.99 14.12
C ASN A 293 -8.00 -12.46 13.96
N TYR A 294 -9.09 -11.77 13.63
CA TYR A 294 -9.06 -10.34 13.30
C TYR A 294 -8.59 -9.43 14.45
N LYS A 295 -8.90 -9.75 15.72
CA LYS A 295 -8.43 -8.96 16.89
C LYS A 295 -6.90 -8.96 17.00
N LEU A 296 -6.27 -10.08 16.64
CA LEU A 296 -4.82 -10.24 16.65
C LEU A 296 -4.15 -9.55 15.47
N ALA A 297 -4.76 -9.64 14.29
CA ALA A 297 -4.32 -8.87 13.14
C ALA A 297 -4.36 -7.36 13.44
N PHE A 298 -5.44 -6.88 14.08
CA PHE A 298 -5.55 -5.48 14.51
C PHE A 298 -4.50 -5.08 15.55
N PHE A 299 -4.29 -5.91 16.58
CA PHE A 299 -3.27 -5.66 17.59
C PHE A 299 -1.86 -5.57 16.99
N HIS A 300 -1.51 -6.50 16.09
CA HIS A 300 -0.22 -6.44 15.40
C HIS A 300 -0.10 -5.24 14.45
N LEU A 301 -1.19 -4.84 13.78
CA LEU A 301 -1.22 -3.63 12.96
C LEU A 301 -0.83 -2.38 13.76
N LEU A 302 -1.37 -2.23 14.98
CA LEU A 302 -1.05 -1.10 15.85
C LEU A 302 0.42 -1.10 16.31
N THR A 303 0.92 -2.24 16.80
CA THR A 303 2.32 -2.33 17.27
C THR A 303 3.30 -2.14 16.11
N HIS A 304 3.00 -2.71 14.94
CA HIS A 304 3.77 -2.56 13.71
C HIS A 304 3.91 -1.10 13.26
N ALA A 305 2.81 -0.35 13.28
CA ALA A 305 2.82 1.06 12.89
C ALA A 305 3.82 1.88 13.73
N LEU A 306 3.93 1.61 15.04
CA LEU A 306 4.85 2.31 15.94
C LEU A 306 6.32 2.00 15.62
N PHE A 307 6.72 0.73 15.61
CA PHE A 307 8.13 0.38 15.45
C PHE A 307 8.64 0.61 14.02
N LYS A 308 7.78 0.48 13.00
CA LYS A 308 8.18 0.81 11.61
C LYS A 308 8.33 2.30 11.39
N ALA A 309 7.44 3.12 11.95
CA ALA A 309 7.62 4.57 11.89
C ALA A 309 8.95 4.98 12.53
N LEU A 310 9.29 4.40 13.68
CA LEU A 310 10.60 4.62 14.34
C LEU A 310 11.78 4.19 13.45
N LEU A 311 11.71 3.01 12.81
CA LEU A 311 12.75 2.54 11.87
C LEU A 311 12.96 3.51 10.70
N PHE A 312 11.89 4.00 10.08
CA PHE A 312 11.99 4.95 8.97
C PHE A 312 12.50 6.34 9.40
N MET A 313 12.19 6.80 10.62
CA MET A 313 12.74 8.05 11.15
C MET A 313 14.24 7.91 11.47
N CYS A 314 14.66 6.79 12.08
CA CYS A 314 16.08 6.52 12.35
C CYS A 314 16.86 6.39 11.03
N ALA A 315 16.31 5.67 10.06
CA ALA A 315 16.82 5.60 8.70
C ALA A 315 17.00 6.97 8.06
N GLY A 316 16.00 7.85 8.20
CA GLY A 316 16.05 9.21 7.68
C GLY A 316 17.17 10.04 8.32
N ALA A 317 17.35 9.92 9.64
CA ALA A 317 18.44 10.59 10.34
C ALA A 317 19.82 10.16 9.83
N ILE A 318 20.00 8.84 9.66
CA ILE A 318 21.24 8.25 9.14
C ILE A 318 21.50 8.73 7.70
N ILE A 319 20.49 8.70 6.83
CA ILE A 319 20.61 9.12 5.43
C ILE A 319 20.96 10.62 5.32
N HIS A 320 20.29 11.46 6.12
CA HIS A 320 20.54 12.90 6.12
C HIS A 320 21.98 13.22 6.55
N ASN A 321 22.48 12.54 7.60
CA ASN A 321 23.85 12.75 8.08
C ASN A 321 24.91 12.16 7.13
N LEU A 322 24.58 11.15 6.33
CA LEU A 322 25.45 10.55 5.31
C LEU A 322 25.33 11.22 3.93
N LYS A 323 24.88 12.48 3.85
CA LYS A 323 24.73 13.24 2.59
C LYS A 323 23.87 12.50 1.55
N ASP A 324 22.72 11.98 1.97
CA ASP A 324 21.74 11.25 1.14
C ASP A 324 22.22 9.90 0.58
N ASN A 325 23.34 9.36 1.08
CA ASN A 325 23.77 8.01 0.71
C ASN A 325 22.89 6.95 1.42
N GLN A 326 22.13 6.19 0.63
CA GLN A 326 21.17 5.18 1.12
C GLN A 326 21.72 3.75 1.14
N ASP A 327 22.84 3.51 0.48
CA ASP A 327 23.44 2.18 0.35
C ASP A 327 24.14 1.79 1.65
N ILE A 328 23.69 0.68 2.23
CA ILE A 328 24.16 0.14 3.50
C ILE A 328 25.66 -0.21 3.47
N ARG A 329 26.24 -0.48 2.30
CA ARG A 329 27.67 -0.86 2.18
C ARG A 329 28.63 0.28 2.51
N PHE A 330 28.19 1.53 2.31
CA PHE A 330 28.96 2.72 2.69
C PHE A 330 28.74 3.14 4.14
N MET A 331 27.89 2.41 4.87
CA MET A 331 27.68 2.61 6.31
C MET A 331 28.68 1.75 7.09
N GLY A 332 28.71 1.97 8.40
CA GLY A 332 29.56 1.21 9.32
C GLY A 332 29.84 2.02 10.57
N ASN A 333 30.09 1.34 11.68
CA ASN A 333 30.45 1.88 12.98
C ASN A 333 29.68 3.15 13.41
N LEU A 334 28.38 3.26 13.08
CA LEU A 334 27.60 4.46 13.38
C LEU A 334 27.38 4.64 14.89
N MET A 335 27.51 3.58 15.68
CA MET A 335 27.33 3.62 17.14
C MET A 335 28.26 4.62 17.83
N VAL A 336 29.47 4.80 17.32
CA VAL A 336 30.46 5.73 17.89
C VAL A 336 30.10 7.18 17.58
N HIS A 337 29.56 7.44 16.39
CA HIS A 337 29.28 8.80 15.90
C HIS A 337 27.89 9.29 16.27
N MET A 338 26.89 8.40 16.26
CA MET A 338 25.46 8.72 16.43
C MET A 338 24.80 7.71 17.39
N PRO A 339 25.18 7.69 18.67
CA PRO A 339 24.79 6.64 19.60
C PRO A 339 23.27 6.63 19.88
N LEU A 340 22.61 7.79 19.92
CA LEU A 340 21.19 7.85 20.26
C LEU A 340 20.33 7.30 19.12
N THR A 341 20.63 7.69 17.88
CA THR A 341 19.90 7.17 16.72
C THR A 341 20.15 5.67 16.52
N CYS A 342 21.37 5.18 16.77
CA CYS A 342 21.68 3.75 16.73
C CYS A 342 20.96 2.94 17.81
N ILE A 343 20.80 3.46 19.03
CA ILE A 343 20.01 2.80 20.08
C ILE A 343 18.53 2.68 19.65
N CYS A 344 17.95 3.75 19.12
CA CYS A 344 16.59 3.74 18.58
C CYS A 344 16.42 2.75 17.43
N MET A 345 17.38 2.70 16.51
CA MET A 345 17.39 1.74 15.40
C MET A 345 17.49 0.29 15.90
N ASN A 346 18.33 0.01 16.89
CA ASN A 346 18.49 -1.33 17.45
C ASN A 346 17.24 -1.81 18.18
N ILE A 347 16.66 -0.98 19.04
CA ILE A 347 15.45 -1.34 19.80
C ILE A 347 14.30 -1.64 18.83
N SER A 348 14.17 -0.85 17.76
CA SER A 348 13.12 -1.08 16.77
C SER A 348 13.39 -2.30 15.88
N ASN A 349 14.65 -2.60 15.53
CA ASN A 349 15.04 -3.84 14.86
C ASN A 349 14.77 -5.09 15.73
N LEU A 350 15.07 -5.03 17.04
CA LEU A 350 14.77 -6.11 17.99
C LEU A 350 13.26 -6.29 18.18
N ALA A 351 12.49 -5.19 18.20
CA ALA A 351 11.03 -5.26 18.20
C ALA A 351 10.49 -5.96 16.95
N LEU A 352 11.05 -5.71 15.76
CA LEU A 352 10.67 -6.41 14.52
C LEU A 352 10.98 -7.93 14.58
N CYS A 353 12.10 -8.30 15.21
CA CYS A 353 12.47 -9.71 15.42
C CYS A 353 11.51 -10.44 16.36
N GLY A 354 10.86 -9.73 17.28
CA GLY A 354 10.01 -10.32 18.32
C GLY A 354 10.79 -10.70 19.58
N MET A 355 11.88 -9.99 19.90
CA MET A 355 12.62 -10.19 21.15
C MET A 355 11.71 -10.01 22.37
N PRO A 356 11.89 -10.83 23.44
CA PRO A 356 11.02 -10.82 24.61
C PRO A 356 10.92 -9.42 25.24
N PHE A 357 9.74 -9.11 25.77
CA PHE A 357 9.35 -7.84 26.41
C PHE A 357 9.19 -6.61 25.49
N LEU A 358 9.63 -6.66 24.23
CA LEU A 358 9.35 -5.58 23.27
C LEU A 358 7.97 -5.75 22.62
N ALA A 359 7.41 -4.67 22.05
CA ALA A 359 6.06 -4.70 21.48
C ALA A 359 5.81 -5.79 20.41
N GLY A 360 6.86 -6.18 19.67
CA GLY A 360 6.75 -7.25 18.69
C GLY A 360 6.54 -8.63 19.30
N PHE A 361 7.09 -8.91 20.48
CA PHE A 361 6.92 -10.21 21.16
C PHE A 361 5.45 -10.49 21.49
N TYR A 362 4.79 -9.52 22.13
CA TYR A 362 3.38 -9.65 22.54
C TYR A 362 2.44 -9.98 21.38
N SER A 363 2.75 -9.48 20.17
CA SER A 363 1.93 -9.71 18.99
C SER A 363 2.43 -10.89 18.15
N LYS A 364 3.65 -10.81 17.63
CA LYS A 364 4.18 -11.73 16.61
C LYS A 364 4.38 -13.15 17.15
N ASP A 365 4.85 -13.30 18.39
CA ASP A 365 5.05 -14.64 18.98
C ASP A 365 3.70 -15.31 19.26
N LEU A 366 2.76 -14.55 19.84
CA LEU A 366 1.40 -15.03 20.08
C LEU A 366 0.67 -15.40 18.77
N ILE A 367 0.91 -14.66 17.69
CA ILE A 367 0.44 -15.02 16.35
C ILE A 367 1.00 -16.37 15.90
N LEU A 368 2.31 -16.57 16.02
CA LEU A 368 2.97 -17.80 15.58
C LEU A 368 2.48 -19.02 16.38
N GLU A 369 2.17 -18.83 17.66
CA GLU A 369 1.64 -19.91 18.49
C GLU A 369 0.22 -20.31 18.09
N ILE A 370 -0.61 -19.35 17.69
CA ILE A 370 -1.97 -19.63 17.21
C ILE A 370 -1.93 -20.32 15.85
N VAL A 371 -1.00 -19.92 14.98
CA VAL A 371 -0.72 -20.62 13.70
C VAL A 371 -0.36 -22.09 13.94
N CYS A 372 0.37 -22.41 15.03
CA CYS A 372 0.67 -23.79 15.41
C CYS A 372 -0.54 -24.58 15.93
N MET A 373 -1.58 -23.91 16.44
CA MET A 373 -2.81 -24.58 16.88
C MET A 373 -3.73 -24.93 15.73
N ASP A 374 -3.76 -24.05 14.73
CA ASP A 374 -4.69 -24.18 13.62
C ASP A 374 -4.27 -25.30 12.66
N TYR A 375 -5.26 -25.90 12.00
CA TYR A 375 -5.04 -26.96 11.02
C TYR A 375 -4.55 -26.37 9.70
N LEU A 376 -3.23 -26.31 9.54
CA LEU A 376 -2.58 -25.77 8.34
C LEU A 376 -1.96 -26.86 7.48
N ASN A 377 -1.92 -26.59 6.17
CA ASN A 377 -1.18 -27.42 5.24
C ASN A 377 0.33 -27.32 5.54
N ILE A 378 1.06 -28.44 5.41
CA ILE A 378 2.49 -28.54 5.72
C ILE A 378 3.30 -27.49 4.94
N LEU A 379 2.95 -27.25 3.68
CA LEU A 379 3.62 -26.23 2.85
C LEU A 379 3.47 -24.81 3.42
N ILE A 380 2.26 -24.46 3.86
CA ILE A 380 1.96 -23.15 4.46
C ILE A 380 2.73 -23.00 5.77
N PHE A 381 2.71 -24.05 6.60
CA PHE A 381 3.45 -24.09 7.86
C PHE A 381 4.95 -23.86 7.65
N LEU A 382 5.59 -24.58 6.71
CA LEU A 382 7.02 -24.42 6.41
C LEU A 382 7.35 -23.01 5.91
N LEU A 383 6.55 -22.47 4.97
CA LEU A 383 6.78 -21.13 4.44
C LEU A 383 6.65 -20.06 5.53
N PHE A 384 5.71 -20.21 6.46
CA PHE A 384 5.50 -19.29 7.58
C PHE A 384 6.69 -19.24 8.53
N PHE A 385 7.23 -20.40 8.94
CA PHE A 385 8.40 -20.41 9.84
C PHE A 385 9.67 -19.97 9.12
N ILE A 386 9.92 -20.41 7.89
CA ILE A 386 11.09 -19.96 7.12
C ILE A 386 11.05 -18.44 6.92
N SER A 387 9.90 -17.87 6.57
CA SER A 387 9.78 -16.42 6.40
C SER A 387 10.04 -15.67 7.71
N THR A 388 9.59 -16.18 8.86
CA THR A 388 9.93 -15.57 10.16
C THR A 388 11.43 -15.62 10.44
N GLY A 389 12.12 -16.72 10.12
CA GLY A 389 13.58 -16.81 10.20
C GLY A 389 14.28 -15.81 9.27
N LEU A 390 13.76 -15.63 8.05
CA LEU A 390 14.27 -14.61 7.12
C LEU A 390 14.09 -13.18 7.66
N THR A 391 13.03 -12.90 8.42
CA THR A 391 12.88 -11.58 9.08
C THR A 391 13.99 -11.27 10.06
N VAL A 392 14.46 -12.28 10.78
CA VAL A 392 15.57 -12.14 11.70
C VAL A 392 16.91 -12.07 10.94
N CYS A 393 17.04 -12.82 9.85
CA CYS A 393 18.23 -12.78 9.00
C CYS A 393 18.52 -11.36 8.43
N TYR A 394 17.54 -10.71 7.78
CA TYR A 394 17.80 -9.38 7.18
C TYR A 394 17.97 -8.28 8.22
N THR A 395 17.37 -8.41 9.41
CA THR A 395 17.52 -7.42 10.49
C THR A 395 18.89 -7.49 11.12
N PHE A 396 19.39 -8.68 11.45
CA PHE A 396 20.76 -8.82 11.94
C PHE A 396 21.81 -8.45 10.88
N ARG A 397 21.53 -8.71 9.60
CA ARG A 397 22.34 -8.17 8.48
C ARG A 397 22.37 -6.63 8.49
N LEU A 398 21.21 -5.99 8.65
CA LEU A 398 21.13 -4.53 8.71
C LEU A 398 21.86 -3.97 9.95
N CYS A 399 21.70 -4.59 11.11
CA CYS A 399 22.45 -4.23 12.32
C CYS A 399 23.96 -4.37 12.11
N TYR A 400 24.43 -5.43 11.43
CA TYR A 400 25.85 -5.61 11.16
C TYR A 400 26.44 -4.44 10.37
N TYR A 401 25.87 -4.16 9.20
CA TYR A 401 26.42 -3.13 8.31
C TYR A 401 26.24 -1.70 8.83
N SER A 402 25.18 -1.42 9.59
CA SER A 402 24.96 -0.07 10.12
C SER A 402 25.76 0.22 11.39
N ILE A 403 25.92 -0.76 12.29
CA ILE A 403 26.32 -0.51 13.68
C ILE A 403 27.64 -1.19 14.04
N THR A 404 27.82 -2.49 13.74
CA THR A 404 28.97 -3.24 14.24
C THR A 404 30.14 -3.34 13.25
N GLY A 405 29.89 -3.19 11.96
CA GLY A 405 30.92 -3.26 10.92
C GLY A 405 31.86 -2.07 10.94
N ASP A 406 32.98 -2.19 10.22
CA ASP A 406 33.96 -1.11 10.07
C ASP A 406 33.38 0.10 9.32
N PHE A 407 33.86 1.30 9.67
CA PHE A 407 33.41 2.55 9.06
C PHE A 407 33.88 2.66 7.59
N ASN A 408 32.95 2.58 6.64
CA ASN A 408 33.24 2.56 5.19
C ASN A 408 32.89 3.86 4.44
N PHE A 409 32.51 4.93 5.14
CA PHE A 409 32.15 6.20 4.52
C PHE A 409 33.39 7.06 4.24
N TYR A 410 33.20 8.22 3.61
CA TYR A 410 34.27 9.18 3.34
C TYR A 410 35.02 9.59 4.61
N SER A 411 36.34 9.72 4.50
CA SER A 411 37.23 10.09 5.61
C SER A 411 36.87 11.45 6.22
N PHE A 412 36.48 12.42 5.38
CA PHE A 412 35.93 13.71 5.83
C PHE A 412 34.41 13.64 5.95
N HIS A 413 33.93 13.36 7.16
CA HIS A 413 32.51 13.29 7.48
C HIS A 413 32.18 14.14 8.71
N SER A 414 31.00 14.75 8.69
CA SER A 414 30.41 15.53 9.79
C SER A 414 29.22 14.77 10.37
N LEU A 415 29.46 13.57 10.89
CA LEU A 415 28.41 12.72 11.47
C LEU A 415 28.18 13.11 12.93
N ASN A 416 27.08 13.84 13.17
CA ASN A 416 26.71 14.29 14.50
C ASN A 416 25.22 14.03 14.77
N ASP A 417 24.90 13.71 16.03
CA ASP A 417 23.53 13.62 16.56
C ASP A 417 23.02 14.99 17.06
N GLU A 418 23.47 16.12 16.51
CA GLU A 418 23.10 17.47 17.01
C GLU A 418 21.67 17.91 16.63
N SER A 419 20.94 17.09 15.88
CA SER A 419 19.59 17.39 15.40
C SER A 419 18.52 17.16 16.47
N TRP A 420 18.44 18.08 17.43
CA TRP A 420 17.58 17.95 18.62
C TRP A 420 16.08 17.75 18.33
N ILE A 421 15.52 18.36 17.28
CA ILE A 421 14.09 18.23 16.96
C ILE A 421 13.81 16.80 16.47
N MET A 422 14.65 16.33 15.53
CA MET A 422 14.61 14.97 15.03
C MET A 422 14.83 13.93 16.14
N LEU A 423 15.83 14.14 17.01
CA LEU A 423 16.07 13.24 18.15
C LEU A 423 14.88 13.19 19.12
N LYS A 424 14.28 14.34 19.45
CA LYS A 424 13.13 14.39 20.38
C LYS A 424 11.93 13.59 19.84
N SER A 425 11.61 13.69 18.54
CA SER A 425 10.53 12.90 17.95
C SER A 425 10.83 11.40 18.00
N MET A 426 12.06 11.00 17.69
CA MET A 426 12.48 9.59 17.74
C MET A 426 12.47 9.03 19.17
N MET A 427 12.95 9.79 20.16
CA MET A 427 12.95 9.35 21.56
C MET A 427 11.53 9.22 22.13
N PHE A 428 10.60 10.09 21.75
CA PHE A 428 9.20 9.94 22.15
C PHE A 428 8.57 8.67 21.55
N MET A 429 8.85 8.40 20.27
CA MET A 429 8.39 7.18 19.61
C MET A 429 9.04 5.92 20.19
N LEU A 430 10.30 5.97 20.61
CA LEU A 430 10.99 4.88 21.32
C LEU A 430 10.24 4.49 22.59
N MET A 431 9.87 5.46 23.43
CA MET A 431 9.13 5.19 24.66
C MET A 431 7.81 4.45 24.37
N MET A 432 7.10 4.84 23.32
CA MET A 432 5.88 4.16 22.90
C MET A 432 6.14 2.73 22.40
N VAL A 433 7.22 2.48 21.66
CA VAL A 433 7.56 1.12 21.19
C VAL A 433 7.86 0.17 22.35
N ILE A 434 8.43 0.65 23.45
CA ILE A 434 8.75 -0.18 24.62
C ILE A 434 7.47 -0.47 25.43
N PHE A 435 6.68 0.55 25.76
CA PHE A 435 5.55 0.38 26.69
C PHE A 435 4.24 -0.02 26.02
N MET A 436 3.97 0.42 24.78
CA MET A 436 2.62 0.33 24.23
C MET A 436 2.20 -1.11 23.90
N GLY A 437 3.14 -1.99 23.55
CA GLY A 437 2.81 -3.38 23.23
C GLY A 437 2.25 -4.16 24.42
N SER A 438 2.88 -4.04 25.59
CA SER A 438 2.39 -4.68 26.82
C SER A 438 1.05 -4.08 27.24
N MET A 439 0.96 -2.74 27.27
CA MET A 439 -0.28 -2.02 27.63
C MET A 439 -1.45 -2.43 26.73
N LEU A 440 -1.26 -2.43 25.40
CA LEU A 440 -2.30 -2.83 24.46
C LEU A 440 -2.70 -4.30 24.61
N SER A 441 -1.76 -5.21 24.85
CA SER A 441 -2.09 -6.63 25.04
C SER A 441 -3.03 -6.87 26.22
N TRP A 442 -2.75 -6.20 27.35
CA TRP A 442 -3.60 -6.30 28.55
C TRP A 442 -4.96 -5.64 28.36
N LEU A 443 -5.04 -4.60 27.53
CA LEU A 443 -6.30 -3.91 27.24
C LEU A 443 -7.19 -4.69 26.27
N ILE A 444 -6.64 -5.15 25.14
CA ILE A 444 -7.42 -5.78 24.06
C ILE A 444 -7.81 -7.22 24.42
N PHE A 445 -6.96 -7.94 25.17
CA PHE A 445 -7.19 -9.32 25.58
C PHE A 445 -7.40 -9.42 27.09
N PRO A 446 -8.60 -9.10 27.60
CA PRO A 446 -8.88 -9.17 29.04
C PRO A 446 -8.78 -10.61 29.57
N THR A 447 -9.10 -11.59 28.71
CA THR A 447 -8.89 -13.01 28.99
C THR A 447 -7.72 -13.53 28.14
N PRO A 448 -6.66 -14.08 28.76
CA PRO A 448 -5.57 -14.68 28.00
C PRO A 448 -6.09 -15.87 27.19
N ILE A 449 -5.70 -15.95 25.92
CA ILE A 449 -6.02 -17.09 25.05
C ILE A 449 -5.26 -18.31 25.60
N MET A 450 -5.95 -19.44 25.78
CA MET A 450 -5.31 -20.67 26.25
C MET A 450 -4.52 -21.33 25.11
N ILE A 451 -3.20 -21.44 25.28
CA ILE A 451 -2.28 -22.00 24.29
C ILE A 451 -1.79 -23.38 24.76
N CYS A 452 -2.41 -24.46 24.28
CA CYS A 452 -2.07 -25.87 24.51
C CYS A 452 -1.12 -26.47 23.43
N LEU A 453 0.18 -26.16 23.46
CA LEU A 453 1.17 -26.72 22.51
C LEU A 453 2.12 -27.72 23.21
N PRO A 454 2.62 -28.76 22.50
CA PRO A 454 3.78 -29.52 22.97
C PRO A 454 5.02 -28.60 23.04
N MET A 455 5.97 -28.94 23.92
CA MET A 455 7.16 -28.13 24.18
C MET A 455 7.98 -27.85 22.91
N GLU A 456 8.04 -28.80 21.98
CA GLU A 456 8.75 -28.64 20.70
C GLU A 456 8.17 -27.52 19.84
N LEU A 457 6.84 -27.47 19.70
CA LEU A 457 6.16 -26.42 18.91
C LEU A 457 6.19 -25.06 19.63
N LYS A 458 6.15 -25.05 20.96
CA LYS A 458 6.26 -23.81 21.74
C LYS A 458 7.63 -23.16 21.61
N MET A 459 8.71 -23.95 21.59
CA MET A 459 10.07 -23.42 21.44
C MET A 459 10.47 -23.13 19.99
N LEU A 460 9.65 -23.55 19.01
CA LEU A 460 9.96 -23.45 17.58
C LEU A 460 10.24 -22.01 17.14
N THR A 461 9.44 -21.04 17.60
CA THR A 461 9.58 -19.62 17.22
C THR A 461 10.94 -19.06 17.65
N LEU A 462 11.32 -19.31 18.90
CA LEU A 462 12.61 -18.92 19.46
C LEU A 462 13.77 -19.60 18.73
N ILE A 463 13.68 -20.90 18.47
CA ILE A 463 14.73 -21.65 17.75
C ILE A 463 14.93 -21.06 16.36
N VAL A 464 13.85 -20.85 15.59
CA VAL A 464 13.92 -20.26 14.25
C VAL A 464 14.51 -18.85 14.28
N SER A 465 14.17 -18.04 15.28
CA SER A 465 14.74 -16.70 15.44
C SER A 465 16.25 -16.71 15.69
N ILE A 466 16.74 -17.62 16.55
CA ILE A 466 18.18 -17.73 16.87
C ILE A 466 18.96 -18.23 15.64
N PHE A 467 18.44 -19.24 14.94
CA PHE A 467 19.06 -19.70 13.69
C PHE A 467 19.09 -18.61 12.63
N GLY A 468 18.01 -17.84 12.47
CA GLY A 468 17.95 -16.72 11.55
C GLY A 468 18.96 -15.61 11.88
N ALA A 469 19.11 -15.26 13.16
CA ALA A 469 20.09 -14.27 13.62
C ALA A 469 21.53 -14.73 13.33
N TRP A 470 21.83 -15.99 13.63
CA TRP A 470 23.15 -16.55 13.38
C TRP A 470 23.51 -16.55 11.89
N ILE A 471 22.60 -17.01 11.04
CA ILE A 471 22.79 -16.99 9.58
C ILE A 471 22.97 -15.56 9.07
N GLY A 472 22.12 -14.62 9.50
CA GLY A 472 22.20 -13.23 9.05
C GLY A 472 23.54 -12.56 9.39
N TYR A 473 24.04 -12.81 10.60
CA TYR A 473 25.32 -12.24 11.04
C TYR A 473 26.51 -12.88 10.31
N GLU A 474 26.58 -14.21 10.22
CA GLU A 474 27.68 -14.90 9.52
C GLU A 474 27.71 -14.59 8.02
N MET A 475 26.55 -14.50 7.37
CA MET A 475 26.47 -14.16 5.93
C MET A 475 26.91 -12.72 5.63
N SER A 476 26.92 -11.84 6.63
CA SER A 476 27.31 -10.43 6.48
C SER A 476 28.81 -10.19 6.71
N LYS A 477 29.50 -11.08 7.42
CA LYS A 477 30.95 -11.01 7.62
C LYS A 477 31.67 -11.35 6.32
N PHE A 478 32.14 -10.34 5.61
CA PHE A 478 33.02 -10.53 4.46
C PHE A 478 34.48 -10.36 4.87
N SER A 479 35.33 -11.28 4.45
CA SER A 479 36.79 -11.10 4.52
C SER A 479 37.37 -10.96 3.12
N LEU A 480 38.50 -10.25 3.00
CA LEU A 480 39.12 -9.86 1.72
C LEU A 480 39.51 -11.05 0.80
N SER A 481 39.61 -12.27 1.33
CA SER A 481 40.01 -13.46 0.58
C SER A 481 38.83 -14.35 0.15
N TRP A 482 37.59 -14.01 0.51
CA TRP A 482 36.43 -14.84 0.20
C TRP A 482 35.92 -14.61 -1.23
N LEU A 483 35.74 -15.70 -1.98
CA LEU A 483 35.02 -15.66 -3.25
C LEU A 483 33.55 -15.33 -2.97
N SER A 484 33.03 -14.27 -3.59
CA SER A 484 31.63 -13.89 -3.45
C SER A 484 30.72 -14.96 -4.05
N ASN A 485 30.02 -15.71 -3.20
CA ASN A 485 29.05 -16.72 -3.63
C ASN A 485 27.88 -16.10 -4.42
N SER A 486 27.57 -14.83 -4.20
CA SER A 486 26.56 -14.09 -4.99
C SER A 486 26.92 -13.98 -6.47
N LEU A 487 28.20 -13.76 -6.81
CA LEU A 487 28.64 -13.74 -8.21
C LEU A 487 28.60 -15.13 -8.85
N LYS A 488 28.91 -16.20 -8.10
CA LYS A 488 28.78 -17.58 -8.60
C LYS A 488 27.33 -17.94 -8.94
N PHE A 489 26.38 -17.49 -8.11
CA PHE A 489 24.95 -17.70 -8.29
C PHE A 489 24.22 -16.42 -8.71
N TYR A 490 24.75 -15.72 -9.72
CA TYR A 490 24.21 -14.42 -10.14
C TYR A 490 22.74 -14.51 -10.56
N ASN A 491 22.34 -15.51 -11.34
CA ASN A 491 20.95 -15.65 -11.79
C ASN A 491 19.95 -15.80 -10.63
N TYR A 492 20.33 -16.55 -9.59
CA TYR A 492 19.48 -16.73 -8.40
C TYR A 492 19.42 -15.47 -7.55
N SER A 493 20.57 -14.83 -7.30
CA SER A 493 20.59 -13.57 -6.54
C SER A 493 19.83 -12.46 -7.25
N TYR A 494 19.92 -12.39 -8.58
CA TYR A 494 19.15 -11.46 -9.41
C TYR A 494 17.64 -11.74 -9.34
N PHE A 495 17.21 -13.01 -9.46
CA PHE A 495 15.80 -13.38 -9.36
C PHE A 495 15.19 -13.04 -7.99
N PHE A 496 15.88 -13.37 -6.89
CA PHE A 496 15.39 -13.09 -5.55
C PHE A 496 15.46 -11.60 -5.20
N GLY A 497 16.50 -10.88 -5.65
CA GLY A 497 16.60 -9.42 -5.46
C GLY A 497 15.50 -8.65 -6.19
N TYR A 498 15.16 -9.03 -7.43
CA TYR A 498 14.11 -8.37 -8.21
C TYR A 498 12.67 -8.82 -7.88
N MET A 499 12.42 -9.37 -6.70
CA MET A 499 11.08 -9.82 -6.26
C MET A 499 10.40 -10.74 -7.28
N TRP A 500 11.11 -11.78 -7.73
CA TRP A 500 10.62 -12.73 -8.73
C TRP A 500 10.19 -12.07 -10.05
N PHE A 501 10.88 -10.98 -10.44
CA PHE A 501 10.56 -10.18 -11.63
C PHE A 501 9.17 -9.54 -11.63
N MET A 502 8.49 -9.45 -10.48
CA MET A 502 7.18 -8.78 -10.38
C MET A 502 7.18 -7.35 -10.91
N PRO A 503 8.21 -6.51 -10.67
CA PRO A 503 8.27 -5.18 -11.28
C PRO A 503 8.19 -5.23 -12.81
N ASN A 504 8.96 -6.12 -13.45
CA ASN A 504 9.01 -6.23 -14.92
C ASN A 504 7.72 -6.80 -15.52
N ILE A 505 7.07 -7.75 -14.83
CA ILE A 505 5.76 -8.28 -15.27
C ILE A 505 4.72 -7.15 -15.20
N SER A 506 4.72 -6.41 -14.10
CA SER A 506 3.75 -5.34 -13.87
C SER A 506 3.91 -4.15 -14.82
N THR A 507 5.14 -3.84 -15.26
CA THR A 507 5.42 -2.75 -16.20
C THR A 507 5.40 -3.21 -17.65
N PHE A 508 6.32 -4.08 -18.06
CA PHE A 508 6.58 -4.34 -19.47
C PHE A 508 5.50 -5.22 -20.09
N SER A 509 5.14 -6.35 -19.47
CA SER A 509 4.17 -7.26 -20.10
C SER A 509 2.76 -6.68 -20.06
N MET A 510 2.33 -6.13 -18.93
CA MET A 510 0.96 -5.64 -18.77
C MET A 510 0.68 -4.39 -19.60
N ILE A 511 1.66 -3.50 -19.82
CA ILE A 511 1.45 -2.26 -20.58
C ILE A 511 1.59 -2.49 -22.10
N TYR A 512 2.50 -3.37 -22.53
CA TYR A 512 2.79 -3.56 -23.95
C TYR A 512 1.59 -4.08 -24.75
N PHE A 513 0.86 -5.08 -24.24
CA PHE A 513 -0.28 -5.65 -24.97
C PHE A 513 -1.42 -4.65 -25.21
N PRO A 514 -1.96 -3.94 -24.20
CA PRO A 514 -3.00 -2.93 -24.41
C PRO A 514 -2.53 -1.79 -25.32
N LEU A 515 -1.28 -1.35 -25.21
CA LEU A 515 -0.76 -0.30 -26.10
C LEU A 515 -0.73 -0.74 -27.56
N MET A 516 -0.26 -1.96 -27.86
CA MET A 516 -0.24 -2.46 -29.23
C MET A 516 -1.66 -2.64 -29.80
N VAL A 517 -2.60 -3.12 -28.98
CA VAL A 517 -4.02 -3.21 -29.36
C VAL A 517 -4.60 -1.82 -29.63
N SER A 518 -4.33 -0.85 -28.76
CA SER A 518 -4.80 0.54 -28.93
C SER A 518 -4.25 1.19 -30.20
N TYR A 519 -2.98 0.96 -30.53
CA TYR A 519 -2.36 1.46 -31.75
C TYR A 519 -2.96 0.82 -33.00
N ASN A 520 -3.21 -0.48 -32.97
CA ASN A 520 -3.86 -1.18 -34.07
C ASN A 520 -5.30 -0.70 -34.26
N LEU A 521 -6.07 -0.51 -33.18
CA LEU A 521 -7.41 0.06 -33.24
C LEU A 521 -7.39 1.48 -33.83
N TYR A 522 -6.50 2.34 -33.36
CA TYR A 522 -6.35 3.70 -33.90
C TYR A 522 -6.04 3.68 -35.41
N LYS A 523 -5.06 2.87 -35.83
CA LYS A 523 -4.63 2.82 -37.23
C LYS A 523 -5.66 2.18 -38.15
N SER A 524 -6.27 1.06 -37.75
CA SER A 524 -7.19 0.33 -38.62
C SER A 524 -8.61 0.85 -38.53
N PHE A 525 -9.11 1.11 -37.33
CA PHE A 525 -10.52 1.45 -37.12
C PHE A 525 -10.74 2.96 -37.27
N ASP A 526 -10.07 3.77 -36.44
CA ASP A 526 -10.31 5.22 -36.42
C ASP A 526 -9.81 5.92 -37.69
N GLN A 527 -8.55 5.72 -38.06
CA GLN A 527 -7.96 6.33 -39.26
C GLN A 527 -8.26 5.54 -40.55
N GLY A 528 -8.75 4.30 -40.45
CA GLY A 528 -9.00 3.44 -41.61
C GLY A 528 -10.48 3.34 -41.94
N TRP A 529 -11.16 2.38 -41.30
CA TRP A 529 -12.55 2.05 -41.62
C TRP A 529 -13.53 3.21 -41.37
N ASN A 530 -13.37 3.97 -40.28
CA ASN A 530 -14.24 5.12 -39.99
C ASN A 530 -14.08 6.25 -41.02
N GLU A 531 -12.86 6.53 -41.48
CA GLU A 531 -12.64 7.52 -42.55
C GLU A 531 -13.16 7.02 -43.90
N TYR A 532 -12.99 5.73 -44.19
CA TYR A 532 -13.49 5.10 -45.40
C TYR A 532 -15.02 5.08 -45.47
N PHE A 533 -15.73 4.69 -44.40
CA PHE A 533 -17.19 4.72 -44.39
C PHE A 533 -17.77 6.12 -44.20
N GLY A 534 -17.03 7.02 -43.55
CA GLY A 534 -17.42 8.41 -43.33
C GLY A 534 -17.06 9.31 -44.50
N GLY A 535 -16.26 10.35 -44.21
CA GLY A 535 -16.04 11.46 -45.12
C GLY A 535 -15.32 11.11 -46.42
N GLN A 536 -14.27 10.27 -46.37
CA GLN A 536 -13.47 10.00 -47.58
C GLN A 536 -14.21 9.12 -48.57
N GLY A 537 -14.91 8.07 -48.10
CA GLY A 537 -15.71 7.23 -49.00
C GLY A 537 -16.91 7.97 -49.58
N MET A 538 -17.61 8.77 -48.77
CA MET A 538 -18.70 9.62 -49.29
C MET A 538 -18.18 10.62 -50.32
N TYR A 539 -17.07 11.30 -50.06
CA TYR A 539 -16.44 12.21 -51.02
C TYR A 539 -16.07 11.50 -52.33
N MET A 540 -15.43 10.33 -52.23
CA MET A 540 -15.07 9.54 -53.41
C MET A 540 -16.30 9.07 -54.19
N ASN A 541 -17.38 8.69 -53.52
CA ASN A 541 -18.61 8.27 -54.17
C ASN A 541 -19.32 9.45 -54.86
N MET A 542 -19.43 10.59 -54.17
CA MET A 542 -20.00 11.81 -54.74
C MET A 542 -19.19 12.29 -55.95
N LYS A 543 -17.85 12.26 -55.85
CA LYS A 543 -16.97 12.59 -56.98
C LYS A 543 -17.18 11.65 -58.17
N LYS A 544 -17.30 10.33 -57.94
CA LYS A 544 -17.57 9.37 -59.03
C LYS A 544 -18.92 9.62 -59.68
N ASN A 545 -19.96 9.87 -58.89
CA ASN A 545 -21.30 10.18 -59.39
C ASN A 545 -21.33 11.50 -60.17
N SER A 546 -20.63 12.54 -59.68
CA SER A 546 -20.56 13.83 -60.39
C SER A 546 -19.83 13.70 -61.73
N ILE A 547 -18.75 12.91 -61.79
CA ILE A 547 -18.04 12.63 -63.05
C ILE A 547 -18.96 11.89 -64.03
N PHE A 548 -19.76 10.94 -63.56
CA PHE A 548 -20.74 10.24 -64.40
C PHE A 548 -21.84 11.20 -64.94
N PHE A 549 -22.38 12.08 -64.09
CA PHE A 549 -23.34 13.10 -64.53
C PHE A 549 -22.74 14.07 -65.55
N GLN A 550 -21.48 14.46 -65.37
CA GLN A 550 -20.79 15.32 -66.33
C GLN A 550 -20.67 14.66 -67.72
N PHE A 551 -20.46 13.35 -67.78
CA PHE A 551 -20.45 12.62 -69.05
C PHE A 551 -21.82 12.64 -69.74
N LEU A 552 -22.91 12.44 -68.99
CA LEU A 552 -24.28 12.54 -69.54
C LEU A 552 -24.61 13.96 -70.04
N GLN A 553 -24.07 14.98 -69.38
CA GLN A 553 -24.24 16.39 -69.76
C GLN A 553 -23.31 16.82 -70.89
N ASN A 554 -22.38 15.99 -71.35
CA ASN A 554 -21.35 16.44 -72.28
C ASN A 554 -21.98 16.79 -73.63
N ASN A 555 -21.88 18.08 -73.98
CA ASN A 555 -22.80 18.76 -74.88
C ASN A 555 -22.54 18.41 -76.35
N ASN A 556 -23.40 17.57 -76.92
CA ASN A 556 -23.75 17.61 -78.33
C ASN A 556 -25.26 17.82 -78.45
N MET A 557 -25.70 18.83 -79.22
CA MET A 557 -27.13 19.16 -79.42
C MET A 557 -27.97 17.94 -79.85
N LYS A 558 -27.37 17.00 -80.60
CA LYS A 558 -28.01 15.74 -81.01
C LYS A 558 -28.43 14.87 -79.83
N ILE A 559 -27.61 14.78 -78.78
CA ILE A 559 -27.88 13.93 -77.61
C ILE A 559 -29.02 14.52 -76.78
N TYR A 560 -29.09 15.85 -76.62
CA TYR A 560 -30.21 16.51 -75.92
C TYR A 560 -31.56 16.25 -76.58
N LEU A 561 -31.63 16.32 -77.91
CA LEU A 561 -32.89 16.08 -78.63
C LEU A 561 -33.38 14.65 -78.43
N VAL A 562 -32.48 13.65 -78.45
CA VAL A 562 -32.82 12.25 -78.18
C VAL A 562 -33.34 12.06 -76.74
N LEU A 563 -32.71 12.71 -75.76
CA LEU A 563 -33.16 12.65 -74.36
C LEU A 563 -34.55 13.27 -74.16
N ILE A 564 -34.86 14.39 -74.84
CA ILE A 564 -36.19 15.03 -74.77
C ILE A 564 -37.27 14.10 -75.33
N ILE A 565 -37.01 13.44 -76.46
CA ILE A 565 -37.95 12.49 -77.06
C ILE A 565 -38.20 11.31 -76.10
N LEU A 566 -37.13 10.74 -75.52
CA LEU A 566 -37.26 9.67 -74.53
C LEU A 566 -38.10 10.11 -73.32
N TRP A 567 -37.90 11.33 -72.83
CA TRP A 567 -38.68 11.85 -71.69
C TRP A 567 -40.16 12.04 -72.04
N LEU A 568 -40.48 12.52 -73.24
CA LEU A 568 -41.86 12.62 -73.72
C LEU A 568 -42.53 11.24 -73.82
N VAL A 569 -41.81 10.22 -74.30
CA VAL A 569 -42.32 8.84 -74.32
C VAL A 569 -42.60 8.33 -72.89
N VAL A 570 -41.70 8.58 -71.94
CA VAL A 570 -41.90 8.19 -70.53
C VAL A 570 -43.11 8.92 -69.92
N LEU A 571 -43.28 10.22 -70.19
CA LEU A 571 -44.45 10.97 -69.74
C LEU A 571 -45.76 10.45 -70.34
N LEU A 572 -45.76 10.10 -71.62
CA LEU A 572 -46.92 9.52 -72.28
C LEU A 572 -47.27 8.16 -71.65
N ILE A 573 -46.28 7.33 -71.32
CA ILE A 573 -46.49 6.07 -70.60
C ILE A 573 -47.07 6.34 -69.20
N PHE A 574 -46.58 7.34 -68.48
CA PHE A 574 -47.13 7.73 -67.16
C PHE A 574 -48.55 8.29 -67.23
N MET A 575 -48.92 8.93 -68.34
CA MET A 575 -50.28 9.44 -68.58
C MET A 575 -51.25 8.34 -69.05
N LEU A 576 -50.73 7.19 -69.49
CA LEU A 576 -51.51 6.02 -69.91
C LEU A 576 -51.80 5.04 -68.75
N VAL A 577 -51.12 5.18 -67.62
CA VAL A 577 -51.42 4.53 -66.33
C VAL A 577 -52.31 5.45 -65.52
#